data_AF-C6PQT6-F1
#
_entry.id   AF-C6PQT6-F1
#
_cell.length_a   1.000
_cell.length_b   1.000
_cell.length_c   1.000
_cell.angle_alpha   90.00
_cell.angle_beta   90.00
_cell.angle_gamma   90.00
#
_symmetry.space_group_name_H-M   'P 1'
#
loop_
_entity.id
_entity.type
_entity.pdbx_description
1 polymer ?
#
loop_
_entity_poly.entity_id
_entity_poly.type
_entity_poly.pdbx_seq_one_letter_code
_entity_poly.pdbx_strand_id
1 'polypeptide(L)'
;MLILKKKKGFTLIEVLCAITLFSTLFITCLRTELNALTLEKYNQSMKKYLVCMEYIKNNMIYNFNYNDIQNLKDQGRYYCSINTEELDNIKGENLSKLFTKSKPGNKPYMVMSIDGEKVYKVNLKLYVQILNKERIMECEFYKGKYKK
;
A
#
# COMPACT_ATOMS: atom_id res chain seq x y z
N MET A 1 -19.53 -70.55 -32.31
CA MET A 1 -18.96 -70.02 -31.05
C MET A 1 -18.12 -68.81 -31.41
N LEU A 2 -18.64 -67.59 -31.22
CA LEU A 2 -17.95 -66.35 -31.59
C LEU A 2 -16.85 -66.05 -30.57
N ILE A 3 -15.59 -66.15 -30.99
CA ILE A 3 -14.44 -65.77 -30.18
C ILE A 3 -14.39 -64.24 -30.13
N LEU A 4 -14.94 -63.66 -29.07
CA LEU A 4 -14.78 -62.24 -28.75
C LEU A 4 -13.30 -61.97 -28.45
N LYS A 5 -12.57 -61.38 -29.41
CA LYS A 5 -11.24 -60.81 -29.15
C LYS A 5 -11.37 -59.71 -28.10
N LYS A 6 -11.03 -60.00 -26.83
CA LYS A 6 -10.83 -58.97 -25.79
C LYS A 6 -9.69 -58.06 -26.25
N LYS A 7 -10.01 -56.91 -26.84
CA LYS A 7 -9.04 -55.81 -27.03
C LYS A 7 -8.68 -55.32 -25.62
N LYS A 8 -7.54 -55.74 -25.09
CA LYS A 8 -6.95 -55.10 -23.90
C LYS A 8 -6.54 -53.69 -24.34
N GLY A 9 -7.43 -52.72 -24.13
CA GLY A 9 -7.21 -51.32 -24.47
C GLY A 9 -6.00 -50.76 -23.72
N PHE A 10 -5.55 -49.57 -24.12
CA PHE A 10 -4.40 -48.87 -23.56
C PHE A 10 -4.65 -48.33 -22.14
N THR A 11 -5.13 -49.17 -21.22
CA THR A 11 -5.53 -48.80 -19.85
C THR A 11 -4.42 -48.08 -19.08
N LEU A 12 -3.15 -48.43 -19.33
CA LEU A 12 -2.01 -47.73 -18.73
C LEU A 12 -1.88 -46.28 -19.24
N ILE A 13 -2.09 -46.06 -20.54
CA ILE A 13 -2.02 -44.71 -21.15
C ILE A 13 -3.17 -43.86 -20.63
N GLU A 14 -4.38 -44.41 -20.54
CA GLU A 14 -5.55 -43.71 -20.01
C GLU A 14 -5.33 -43.25 -18.56
N VAL A 15 -4.78 -44.11 -17.71
CA VAL A 15 -4.45 -43.76 -16.31
C VAL A 15 -3.37 -42.68 -16.25
N LEU A 16 -2.32 -42.77 -17.07
CA LEU A 16 -1.28 -41.73 -17.14
C LEU A 16 -1.85 -40.39 -17.61
N CYS A 17 -2.70 -40.39 -18.64
CA CYS A 17 -3.40 -39.20 -19.11
C CYS A 17 -4.28 -38.60 -17.99
N ALA A 18 -5.05 -39.41 -17.28
CA ALA A 18 -5.89 -38.94 -16.17
C ALA A 18 -5.05 -38.30 -15.05
N ILE A 19 -3.92 -38.91 -14.68
CA ILE A 19 -3.02 -38.38 -13.64
C ILE A 19 -2.41 -37.04 -14.10
N THR A 20 -1.97 -36.92 -15.35
CA THR A 20 -1.41 -35.66 -15.86
C THR A 20 -2.44 -34.53 -15.91
N LEU A 21 -3.65 -34.82 -16.37
CA LEU A 21 -4.75 -33.85 -16.36
C LEU A 21 -5.11 -33.43 -14.92
N PHE A 22 -5.22 -34.38 -14.00
CA PHE A 22 -5.49 -34.06 -12.60
C PHE A 22 -4.35 -33.22 -11.98
N SER A 23 -3.10 -33.61 -12.22
CA SER A 23 -1.93 -32.92 -11.65
C SER A 23 -1.82 -31.48 -12.15
N THR A 24 -2.06 -31.25 -13.44
CA THR A 24 -2.02 -29.90 -14.02
C THR A 24 -3.13 -29.02 -13.45
N LEU A 25 -4.36 -29.53 -13.35
CA LEU A 25 -5.47 -28.82 -12.71
C LEU A 25 -5.19 -28.53 -11.23
N PHE A 26 -4.66 -29.51 -10.50
CA PHE A 26 -4.34 -29.39 -9.09
C PHE A 26 -3.25 -28.35 -8.83
N ILE A 27 -2.15 -28.38 -9.58
CA ILE A 27 -1.08 -27.37 -9.49
C ILE A 27 -1.62 -25.98 -9.83
N THR A 28 -2.51 -25.89 -10.81
CA THR A 28 -3.13 -24.61 -11.21
C THR A 28 -4.00 -24.07 -10.08
N CYS A 29 -4.80 -24.92 -9.44
CA CYS A 29 -5.61 -24.55 -8.27
C CYS A 29 -4.74 -24.03 -7.13
N LEU A 30 -3.67 -24.76 -6.77
CA LEU A 30 -2.73 -24.33 -5.73
C LEU A 30 -2.06 -22.99 -6.05
N ARG A 31 -1.65 -22.78 -7.30
CA ARG A 31 -1.06 -21.49 -7.73
C ARG A 31 -2.05 -20.34 -7.62
N THR A 32 -3.30 -20.56 -7.99
CA THR A 32 -4.37 -19.56 -7.86
C THR A 32 -4.58 -19.18 -6.40
N GLU A 33 -4.60 -20.16 -5.49
CA GLU A 33 -4.75 -19.90 -4.06
C GLU A 33 -3.57 -19.10 -3.49
N LEU A 34 -2.33 -19.47 -3.84
CA LEU A 34 -1.13 -18.71 -3.45
C LEU A 34 -1.16 -17.27 -3.98
N ASN A 35 -1.64 -17.08 -5.21
CA ASN A 35 -1.81 -15.75 -5.79
C ASN A 35 -2.90 -14.95 -5.06
N ALA A 36 -4.01 -15.59 -4.68
CA ALA A 36 -5.08 -14.94 -3.90
C ALA A 36 -4.56 -14.46 -2.54
N LEU A 37 -3.84 -15.30 -1.80
CA LEU A 37 -3.21 -14.93 -0.53
C LEU A 37 -2.18 -13.80 -0.69
N THR A 38 -1.41 -13.83 -1.78
CA THR A 38 -0.44 -12.76 -2.07
C THR A 38 -1.15 -11.44 -2.36
N LEU A 39 -2.24 -11.48 -3.12
CA LEU A 39 -3.06 -10.30 -3.42
C LEU A 39 -3.76 -9.76 -2.17
N GLU A 40 -4.24 -10.63 -1.29
CA GLU A 40 -4.84 -10.24 -0.03
C GLU A 40 -3.83 -9.48 0.85
N LYS A 41 -2.63 -10.05 1.04
CA LYS A 41 -1.54 -9.38 1.79
C LYS A 41 -1.17 -8.03 1.19
N TYR A 42 -1.13 -7.94 -0.14
CA TYR A 42 -0.90 -6.68 -0.84
C TYR A 42 -1.99 -5.65 -0.51
N ASN A 43 -3.26 -6.05 -0.63
CA ASN A 43 -4.41 -5.18 -0.39
C ASN A 43 -4.50 -4.72 1.07
N GLN A 44 -4.25 -5.61 2.03
CA GLN A 44 -4.19 -5.27 3.45
C GLN A 44 -3.09 -4.23 3.73
N SER A 45 -1.89 -4.44 3.16
CA SER A 45 -0.77 -3.49 3.28
C SER A 45 -1.12 -2.13 2.66
N MET A 46 -1.66 -2.12 1.44
CA MET A 46 -2.12 -0.91 0.76
C MET A 46 -3.17 -0.16 1.58
N LYS A 47 -4.17 -0.87 2.11
CA LYS A 47 -5.22 -0.28 2.97
C LYS A 47 -4.61 0.40 4.19
N LYS A 48 -3.65 -0.24 4.86
CA LYS A 48 -2.96 0.32 6.04
C LYS A 48 -2.29 1.66 5.72
N TYR A 49 -1.58 1.73 4.59
CA TYR A 49 -0.91 2.95 4.16
C TYR A 49 -1.88 4.03 3.66
N LEU A 50 -2.97 3.65 2.99
CA LEU A 50 -4.03 4.58 2.59
C LEU A 50 -4.66 5.26 3.80
N VAL A 51 -5.04 4.46 4.80
CA VAL A 51 -5.63 4.98 6.06
C VAL A 51 -4.68 5.92 6.77
N CYS A 52 -3.39 5.58 6.84
CA CYS A 52 -2.34 6.46 7.38
C CYS A 52 -2.32 7.81 6.65
N MET A 53 -2.24 7.76 5.32
CA MET A 53 -2.13 8.95 4.49
C MET A 53 -3.37 9.84 4.57
N GLU A 54 -4.56 9.24 4.58
CA GLU A 54 -5.82 9.96 4.79
C GLU A 54 -5.90 10.60 6.17
N TYR A 55 -5.46 9.89 7.22
CA TYR A 55 -5.42 10.42 8.57
C TYR A 55 -4.55 11.68 8.64
N ILE A 56 -3.32 11.60 8.13
CA ILE A 56 -2.38 12.73 8.11
C ILE A 56 -2.97 13.90 7.30
N LYS A 57 -3.45 13.62 6.09
CA LYS A 57 -4.07 14.63 5.21
C LYS A 57 -5.22 15.33 5.92
N ASN A 58 -6.16 14.58 6.49
CA ASN A 58 -7.35 15.13 7.12
C ASN A 58 -6.98 15.95 8.36
N ASN A 59 -6.04 15.49 9.18
CA ASN A 59 -5.59 16.24 10.33
C ASN A 59 -4.92 17.57 9.92
N MET A 60 -4.09 17.57 8.86
CA MET A 60 -3.54 18.82 8.32
C MET A 60 -4.62 19.74 7.71
N ILE A 61 -5.68 19.19 7.11
CA ILE A 61 -6.78 20.00 6.57
C ILE A 61 -7.60 20.62 7.70
N TYR A 62 -7.97 19.86 8.73
CA TYR A 62 -8.96 20.29 9.72
C TYR A 62 -8.34 20.87 11.00
N ASN A 63 -7.19 20.37 11.44
CA ASN A 63 -6.60 20.73 12.72
C ASN A 63 -5.45 21.73 12.61
N PHE A 64 -4.78 21.81 11.45
CA PHE A 64 -3.72 22.80 11.27
C PHE A 64 -4.33 24.10 10.78
N ASN A 65 -3.82 25.22 11.30
CA ASN A 65 -4.08 26.54 10.76
C ASN A 65 -3.03 26.91 9.69
N TYR A 66 -3.19 28.08 9.07
CA TYR A 66 -2.27 28.56 8.05
C TYR A 66 -0.83 28.73 8.58
N ASN A 67 -0.69 29.24 9.80
CA ASN A 67 0.60 29.49 10.43
C ASN A 67 1.32 28.18 10.77
N ASP A 68 0.60 27.10 11.08
CA ASP A 68 1.22 25.78 11.34
C ASP A 68 1.90 25.24 10.07
N ILE A 69 1.24 25.35 8.92
CA ILE A 69 1.80 24.96 7.62
C ILE A 69 2.97 25.88 7.25
N GLN A 70 2.84 27.19 7.50
CA GLN A 70 3.93 28.15 7.29
C GLN A 70 5.15 27.81 8.17
N ASN A 71 4.95 27.49 9.45
CA ASN A 71 6.03 27.11 10.36
C ASN A 71 6.78 25.86 9.86
N LEU A 72 6.08 24.87 9.33
CA LEU A 72 6.71 23.69 8.73
C LEU A 72 7.56 24.06 7.51
N LYS A 73 7.04 24.94 6.65
CA LYS A 73 7.74 25.48 5.48
C LYS A 73 9.00 26.23 5.89
N ASP A 74 8.88 27.18 6.81
CA ASP A 74 9.98 28.04 7.26
C ASP A 74 11.06 27.25 8.01
N GLN A 75 10.67 26.19 8.73
CA GLN A 75 11.60 25.31 9.42
C GLN A 75 12.20 24.23 8.51
N GLY A 76 11.72 24.08 7.27
CA GLY A 76 12.15 23.03 6.34
C GLY A 76 11.82 21.62 6.80
N ARG A 77 10.73 21.45 7.57
CA ARG A 77 10.29 20.16 8.12
C ARG A 77 9.36 19.46 7.13
N TYR A 78 9.94 18.69 6.23
CA TYR A 78 9.22 18.06 5.12
C TYR A 78 9.08 16.54 5.22
N TYR A 79 9.78 15.89 6.15
CA TYR A 79 9.86 14.42 6.17
C TYR A 79 9.23 13.83 7.42
N CYS A 80 8.39 12.82 7.26
CA CYS A 80 7.76 12.12 8.38
C CYS A 80 8.05 10.62 8.26
N SER A 81 8.69 10.05 9.28
CA SER A 81 8.87 8.59 9.37
C SER A 81 7.55 7.96 9.77
N ILE A 82 7.11 6.93 9.06
CA ILE A 82 5.83 6.29 9.33
C ILE A 82 6.08 4.96 10.02
N ASN A 83 5.67 4.85 11.28
CA ASN A 83 5.50 3.57 11.92
C ASN A 83 4.03 3.15 11.84
N THR A 84 3.72 2.17 11.00
CA THR A 84 2.33 1.73 10.82
C THR A 84 1.83 0.82 11.95
N GLU A 85 2.69 0.26 12.79
CA GLU A 85 2.27 -0.49 13.97
C GLU A 85 1.74 0.45 15.07
N GLU A 86 2.20 1.69 15.06
CA GLU A 86 1.79 2.76 15.95
C GLU A 86 0.72 3.66 15.30
N LEU A 87 0.06 3.23 14.23
CA LEU A 87 -0.91 4.07 13.51
C LEU A 87 -2.06 4.54 14.41
N ASP A 88 -2.44 3.71 15.38
CA ASP A 88 -3.42 4.07 16.40
C ASP A 88 -2.86 5.06 17.44
N ASN A 89 -1.54 5.09 17.64
CA ASN A 89 -0.87 6.05 18.53
C ASN A 89 -0.65 7.41 17.85
N ILE A 90 -0.56 7.45 16.51
CA ILE A 90 -0.56 8.70 15.74
C ILE A 90 -1.88 9.47 15.96
N LYS A 91 -2.96 8.78 16.38
CA LYS A 91 -4.23 9.40 16.78
C LYS A 91 -4.12 10.10 18.14
N GLY A 92 -3.52 11.27 18.18
CA GLY A 92 -3.54 12.12 19.38
C GLY A 92 -2.29 12.98 19.58
N GLU A 93 -1.18 12.65 18.91
CA GLU A 93 0.00 13.49 18.94
C GLU A 93 -0.15 14.75 18.07
N ASN A 94 0.56 15.81 18.47
CA ASN A 94 0.69 17.02 17.65
C ASN A 94 1.44 16.67 16.37
N LEU A 95 0.70 16.39 15.30
CA LEU A 95 1.19 15.87 14.01
C LEU A 95 2.31 16.73 13.39
N SER A 96 2.40 18.00 13.76
CA SER A 96 3.48 18.92 13.36
C SER A 96 4.85 18.50 13.86
N LYS A 97 4.93 17.73 14.96
CA LYS A 97 6.18 17.19 15.53
C LYS A 97 6.69 15.97 14.77
N LEU A 98 5.83 15.27 14.02
CA LEU A 98 6.22 14.10 13.24
C LEU A 98 7.05 14.49 12.01
N PHE A 99 6.92 15.73 11.54
CA PHE A 99 7.69 16.25 10.44
C PHE A 99 9.07 16.75 10.90
N THR A 100 10.09 16.31 10.19
CA THR A 100 11.51 16.53 10.46
C THR A 100 12.22 17.06 9.21
N LYS A 101 13.43 17.59 9.39
CA LYS A 101 14.23 18.14 8.29
C LYS A 101 14.99 17.08 7.50
N SER A 102 15.38 16.00 8.18
CA SER A 102 16.19 14.93 7.62
C SER A 102 15.31 13.85 7.01
N LYS A 103 15.67 13.43 5.79
CA LYS A 103 15.05 12.28 5.16
C LYS A 103 15.29 11.01 5.99
N PRO A 104 14.24 10.23 6.33
CA PRO A 104 14.40 8.95 7.00
C PRO A 104 15.25 7.98 6.17
N GLY A 105 16.09 7.19 6.85
CA GLY A 105 16.94 6.19 6.19
C GLY A 105 16.17 4.98 5.66
N ASN A 106 15.01 4.67 6.25
CA ASN A 106 14.21 3.49 5.94
C ASN A 106 12.78 3.85 5.54
N LYS A 107 12.17 3.00 4.71
CA LYS A 107 10.73 3.03 4.40
C LYS A 107 9.94 2.31 5.50
N PRO A 108 8.68 2.70 5.75
CA PRO A 108 7.91 3.70 5.02
C PRO A 108 8.10 5.13 5.56
N TYR A 109 8.12 6.12 4.67
CA TYR A 109 8.21 7.53 5.05
C TYR A 109 7.42 8.42 4.10
N MET A 110 6.95 9.55 4.61
CA MET A 110 6.24 10.58 3.86
C MET A 110 7.14 11.79 3.59
N VAL A 111 6.97 12.38 2.42
CA VAL A 111 7.59 13.64 2.01
C VAL A 111 6.47 14.64 1.72
N MET A 112 6.59 15.83 2.28
CA MET A 112 5.69 16.95 2.06
C MET A 112 6.38 18.00 1.19
N SER A 113 5.63 18.56 0.25
CA SER A 113 6.01 19.74 -0.51
C SER A 113 4.94 20.81 -0.32
N ILE A 114 5.37 22.06 -0.12
CA ILE A 114 4.49 23.19 0.16
C ILE A 114 4.83 24.31 -0.83
N ASP A 115 3.91 24.54 -1.77
CA ASP A 115 4.03 25.59 -2.79
C ASP A 115 3.03 26.72 -2.55
N GLY A 116 3.33 27.90 -3.06
CA GLY A 116 2.46 29.09 -2.95
C GLY A 116 2.75 30.00 -1.76
N GLU A 117 2.15 31.20 -1.81
CA GLU A 117 2.38 32.29 -0.85
C GLU A 117 1.15 32.76 -0.08
N LYS A 118 -0.03 32.81 -0.71
CA LYS A 118 -1.30 33.22 -0.06
C LYS A 118 -2.21 32.04 0.25
N VAL A 119 -2.14 31.02 -0.61
CA VAL A 119 -2.79 29.73 -0.47
C VAL A 119 -1.71 28.70 -0.67
N TYR A 120 -1.47 27.88 0.35
CA TYR A 120 -0.52 26.79 0.24
C TYR A 120 -1.16 25.64 -0.50
N LYS A 121 -0.48 25.17 -1.55
CA LYS A 121 -0.70 23.85 -2.14
C LYS A 121 0.24 22.89 -1.42
N VAL A 122 -0.33 21.92 -0.72
CA VAL A 122 0.44 20.91 0.03
C VAL A 122 0.30 19.58 -0.71
N ASN A 123 1.42 19.01 -1.14
CA ASN A 123 1.48 17.67 -1.74
C ASN A 123 2.24 16.72 -0.81
N LEU A 124 1.63 15.58 -0.55
CA LEU A 124 2.16 14.51 0.30
C LEU A 124 2.48 13.30 -0.57
N LYS A 125 3.70 12.79 -0.46
CA LYS A 125 4.17 11.56 -1.13
C LYS A 125 4.61 10.55 -0.09
N LEU A 126 3.92 9.42 -0.02
CA LEU A 126 4.24 8.32 0.88
C LEU A 126 5.02 7.24 0.10
N TYR A 127 6.26 7.01 0.53
CA TYR A 127 7.17 6.01 -0.03
C TYR A 127 7.07 4.74 0.80
N VAL A 128 6.63 3.65 0.18
CA VAL A 128 6.47 2.34 0.84
C VAL A 128 7.11 1.21 0.03
N GLN A 129 7.31 0.08 0.69
CA GLN A 129 7.72 -1.17 0.07
C GLN A 129 6.69 -2.25 0.42
N ILE A 130 6.00 -2.77 -0.60
CA ILE A 130 4.97 -3.80 -0.43
C ILE A 130 5.36 -4.98 -1.32
N LEU A 131 5.52 -6.17 -0.73
CA LEU A 131 5.96 -7.39 -1.43
C LEU A 131 7.24 -7.14 -2.26
N ASN A 132 8.23 -6.49 -1.66
CA ASN A 132 9.51 -6.11 -2.29
C ASN A 132 9.41 -5.19 -3.51
N LYS A 133 8.24 -4.57 -3.74
CA LYS A 133 8.05 -3.56 -4.77
C LYS A 133 7.92 -2.18 -4.12
N GLU A 134 8.71 -1.25 -4.62
CA GLU A 134 8.57 0.14 -4.24
C GLU A 134 7.29 0.73 -4.80
N ARG A 135 6.57 1.49 -3.97
CA ARG A 135 5.37 2.22 -4.38
C ARG A 135 5.43 3.62 -3.79
N ILE A 136 4.88 4.57 -4.54
CA ILE A 136 4.68 5.94 -4.11
C ILE A 136 3.19 6.21 -4.19
N MET A 137 2.62 6.66 -3.08
CA MET A 137 1.23 7.09 -2.98
C MET A 137 1.23 8.60 -2.82
N GLU A 138 0.38 9.31 -3.56
CA GLU A 138 0.41 10.77 -3.61
C GLU A 138 -0.98 11.35 -3.36
N CYS A 139 -1.04 12.47 -2.65
CA CYS A 139 -2.26 13.25 -2.51
C CYS A 139 -1.92 14.73 -2.36
N GLU A 140 -2.87 15.59 -2.69
CA GLU A 140 -2.73 17.03 -2.54
C GLU A 140 -3.94 17.65 -1.85
N PHE A 141 -3.72 18.77 -1.18
CA PHE A 141 -4.77 19.62 -0.64
C PHE A 141 -4.31 21.09 -0.60
N TYR A 142 -5.25 21.99 -0.38
CA TYR A 142 -5.01 23.43 -0.36
C TYR A 142 -5.35 24.01 1.00
N LYS A 143 -4.55 24.98 1.46
CA LYS A 143 -4.76 25.68 2.73
C LYS A 143 -4.55 27.18 2.56
N GLY A 144 -5.64 27.94 2.58
CA GLY A 144 -5.61 29.40 2.54
C GLY A 144 -5.61 30.04 3.92
N LYS A 145 -5.22 31.33 3.96
CA LYS A 145 -5.43 32.18 5.13
C LYS A 145 -6.87 32.73 5.11
N TYR A 146 -7.82 31.90 5.52
CA TYR A 146 -9.21 32.34 5.66
C TYR A 146 -9.32 33.22 6.91
N LYS A 147 -9.83 34.46 6.76
CA LYS A 147 -10.26 35.24 7.92
C LYS A 147 -11.44 34.50 8.55
N LYS A 148 -11.31 34.08 9.81
CA LYS A 148 -12.49 33.81 10.65
C LYS A 148 -13.12 35.13 11.03
#